data_AF-A0A382IV60-F1
#
_entry.id   AF-A0A382IV60-F1
#
_cell.length_a   1.000
_cell.length_b   1.000
_cell.length_c   1.000
_cell.angle_alpha   90.00
_cell.angle_beta   90.00
_cell.angle_gamma   90.00
#
_symmetry.space_group_name_H-M   'P 1'
#
loop_
_entity.id
_entity.type
_entity.pdbx_description
1 polymer ?
#
loop_
_entity_poly.entity_id
_entity_poly.type
_entity_poly.pdbx_seq_one_letter_code
_entity_poly.pdbx_strand_id
1 'polypeptide(L)' 'MSDEHAPQFSSIHGHPLVHSPNMERLAGMGVTFDNAYCNSP' A
#
# COMPACT_ATOMS: atom_id res chain seq x y z
N MET A 1 -0.85 5.83 -8.79
CA MET A 1 0.42 6.43 -8.33
C MET A 1 0.06 7.54 -7.36
N SER A 2 0.66 7.52 -6.18
CA SER A 2 0.47 8.52 -5.13
C SER A 2 1.83 9.12 -4.81
N ASP A 3 1.90 10.43 -4.69
CA ASP A 3 3.14 11.15 -4.42
C ASP A 3 3.53 11.04 -2.95
N GLU A 4 4.83 10.94 -2.66
CA GLU A 4 5.42 10.79 -1.30
C GLU A 4 4.76 9.71 -0.43
N HIS A 5 4.12 8.71 -1.05
CA HIS A 5 3.36 7.70 -0.33
C HIS A 5 4.23 6.50 0.01
N ALA A 6 4.70 6.44 1.26
CA ALA A 6 5.41 5.27 1.72
C ALA A 6 4.43 4.10 2.02
N PRO A 7 4.79 2.86 1.66
CA PRO A 7 3.88 1.71 1.73
C PRO A 7 3.34 1.48 3.14
N GLN A 8 4.15 1.69 4.18
CA GLN A 8 3.74 1.53 5.57
C GLN A 8 2.59 2.46 5.99
N PHE A 9 2.28 3.52 5.23
CA PHE A 9 1.12 4.39 5.45
C PHE A 9 -0.12 3.92 4.69
N SER A 10 -0.42 2.63 4.78
CA SER A 10 -1.63 2.02 4.24
C SER A 10 -2.05 0.81 5.08
N SER A 11 -3.35 0.54 5.16
CA SER A 11 -3.86 -0.59 5.96
C SER A 11 -3.40 -1.94 5.41
N ILE A 12 -3.24 -2.06 4.10
CA ILE A 12 -2.76 -3.28 3.44
C ILE A 12 -1.32 -3.65 3.82
N HIS A 13 -0.51 -2.69 4.28
CA HIS A 13 0.83 -2.92 4.81
C HIS A 13 0.87 -2.90 6.35
N GLY A 14 -0.28 -3.09 7.01
CA GLY A 14 -0.36 -3.29 8.45
C GLY A 14 -0.34 -2.01 9.31
N HIS A 15 -0.61 -0.84 8.73
CA HIS A 15 -0.66 0.40 9.53
C HIS A 15 -1.72 0.31 10.64
N PRO A 16 -1.39 0.61 11.92
CA PRO A 16 -2.30 0.36 13.04
C PRO A 16 -3.54 1.26 13.12
N LEU A 17 -3.47 2.47 12.53
CA LEU A 17 -4.55 3.48 12.60
C LEU A 17 -5.16 3.90 11.25
N VAL A 18 -4.39 3.86 10.16
CA VAL A 18 -4.86 4.27 8.83
C VAL A 18 -5.81 3.20 8.31
N HIS A 19 -7.03 3.61 7.99
CA HIS A 19 -8.01 2.78 7.32
C HIS A 19 -8.07 3.14 5.83
N SER A 20 -7.80 2.17 4.97
CA SER A 20 -7.85 2.35 3.50
C SER A 20 -8.65 1.23 2.81
N PRO A 21 -9.98 1.17 3.02
CA PRO A 21 -10.82 0.06 2.58
C PRO A 21 -10.85 -0.13 1.06
N ASN A 22 -10.67 0.94 0.29
CA ASN A 22 -10.59 0.83 -1.17
C ASN A 22 -9.30 0.14 -1.63
N MET A 23 -8.18 0.33 -0.93
CA MET A 23 -6.93 -0.39 -1.22
C MET A 23 -7.03 -1.84 -0.77
N GLU A 24 -7.65 -2.12 0.38
CA GLU A 24 -7.94 -3.50 0.82
C GLU A 24 -8.78 -4.27 -0.21
N ARG A 25 -9.83 -3.64 -0.73
CA ARG A 25 -10.67 -4.24 -1.77
C ARG A 25 -9.87 -4.58 -3.02
N LEU A 26 -8.97 -3.70 -3.46
CA LEU A 26 -8.10 -3.95 -4.61
C LEU A 26 -7.11 -5.08 -4.34
N ALA A 27 -6.48 -5.09 -3.16
CA ALA A 27 -5.56 -6.15 -2.75
C ALA A 27 -6.24 -7.52 -2.69
N GLY A 28 -7.47 -7.61 -2.17
CA GLY A 28 -8.24 -8.85 -2.12
C GLY A 28 -8.75 -9.36 -3.48
N MET A 29 -8.69 -8.54 -4.53
CA MET A 29 -9.08 -8.89 -5.90
C MET A 29 -7.86 -9.12 -6.82
N GLY A 30 -6.64 -9.04 -6.30
CA GLY A 30 -5.42 -9.03 -7.10
C GLY A 30 -4.20 -9.56 -6.37
N VAL A 31 -3.04 -9.01 -6.70
CA VAL A 31 -1.74 -9.36 -6.12
C VAL A 31 -1.11 -8.11 -5.52
N THR A 32 -0.67 -8.22 -4.27
CA THR A 32 0.14 -7.20 -3.58
C THR A 32 1.62 -7.59 -3.70
N PHE A 33 2.48 -6.62 -3.99
CA PHE A 33 3.92 -6.82 -4.03
C PHE A 33 4.54 -6.25 -2.76
N ASP A 34 4.97 -7.11 -1.85
CA ASP A 34 5.49 -6.67 -0.54
C ASP A 34 6.88 -6.00 -0.62
N ASN A 35 7.62 -6.24 -1.71
CA ASN A 35 8.99 -5.77 -1.91
C ASN A 35 9.15 -5.03 -3.25
N ALA A 36 8.32 -4.02 -3.49
CA ALA A 36 8.42 -3.14 -4.66
C ALA A 36 9.34 -1.94 -4.36
N TYR A 37 10.30 -1.66 -5.25
CA TYR A 37 11.28 -0.57 -5.10
C TYR A 37 11.21 0.42 -6.27
N CYS A 38 11.37 1.70 -5.95
CA CYS A 38 11.62 2.74 -6.95
C CYS A 38 13.10 2.71 -7.38
N ASN A 39 13.37 3.10 -8.61
CA ASN A 39 14.73 3.21 -9.15
C ASN A 39 15.51 4.44 -8.65
N SER A 40 14.80 5.42 -8.10
CA SER A 40 15.32 6.61 -7.41
C SER A 40 14.45 6.87 -6.18
N PRO A 41 15.02 7.37 -5.08
CA PRO A 41 14.25 8.00 -4.01
C PRO A 41 13.54 9.25 -4.53
#